data_AF-A0AAJ0XJI6-F1
#
_entry.id   AF-A0AAJ0XJI6-F1
#
_cell.length_a   1.000
_cell.length_b   1.000
_cell.length_c   1.000
_cell.angle_alpha   90.00
_cell.angle_beta   90.00
_cell.angle_gamma   90.00
#
_symmetry.space_group_name_H-M   'P 1'
#
loop_
_entity.id
_entity.type
_entity.pdbx_description
1 polymer ?
#
loop_
_entity_poly.entity_id
_entity_poly.type
_entity_poly.pdbx_seq_one_letter_code
_entity_poly.pdbx_strand_id
1 'polypeptide(L)'
;MAKGKIPMAEEAKQNRKPEGLRKSQAELATEEVKPAKEEKPKEEAKEQKPVQKQGQKDESKSAKRWKGKDWFAISAPRMFNSVVLAETPAIDSSAIIGRTIRVNVSQLTGQASKYYMNLEFMIDAVDGKKASTVFAGYNSTRDYLFHVVRKRTEKVRHVRDVETKDGWRLQVVALLILNRKTDTNVKSKIRKIIDEQLDAAAKRNGIDGFVKDIVAGAVQKEMKRLGNKVYPVRFSEIESIEVLKRP
;
A
#
# COMPACT_ATOMS: atom_id res chain seq x y z
N MET A 1 14.89 20.18 64.81
CA MET A 1 16.29 20.58 64.53
C MET A 1 16.32 21.46 63.30
N ALA A 2 17.01 22.59 63.34
CA ALA A 2 16.95 23.61 62.30
C ALA A 2 18.04 23.44 61.23
N LYS A 3 17.64 23.55 59.94
CA LYS A 3 18.41 24.13 58.82
C LYS A 3 17.35 24.73 57.89
N GLY A 4 17.27 26.04 57.65
CA GLY A 4 18.32 27.05 57.63
C GLY A 4 18.54 27.43 56.17
N LYS A 5 17.72 28.37 55.65
CA LYS A 5 17.78 28.84 54.27
C LYS A 5 17.57 30.36 54.24
N ILE A 6 18.68 31.09 54.23
CA ILE A 6 18.82 32.56 54.16
C ILE A 6 20.09 32.84 53.30
N PRO A 7 20.36 34.06 52.78
CA PRO A 7 19.85 34.47 51.47
C PRO A 7 20.95 35.02 50.51
N MET A 8 20.47 35.69 49.46
CA MET A 8 21.11 36.67 48.53
C MET A 8 22.54 37.19 48.76
N ALA A 9 23.31 37.25 47.66
CA ALA A 9 24.20 38.34 47.18
C ALA A 9 24.88 37.82 45.88
N GLU A 10 24.75 38.43 44.69
CA GLU A 10 25.37 39.69 44.21
C GLU A 10 26.83 39.53 43.74
N GLU A 11 27.07 39.63 42.43
CA GLU A 11 28.07 40.54 41.82
C GLU A 11 27.97 40.53 40.28
N ALA A 12 28.34 41.66 39.65
CA ALA A 12 28.40 41.83 38.19
C ALA A 12 29.86 41.91 37.71
N LYS A 13 30.14 41.55 36.44
CA LYS A 13 31.27 42.14 35.68
C LYS A 13 31.19 41.95 34.15
N GLN A 14 31.65 43.01 33.48
CA GLN A 14 31.79 43.33 32.05
C GLN A 14 32.28 42.27 31.04
N ASN A 15 31.76 42.42 29.81
CA ASN A 15 32.44 42.42 28.49
C ASN A 15 33.47 41.34 28.08
N ARG A 16 33.23 40.74 26.90
CA ARG A 16 34.15 40.77 25.72
C ARG A 16 33.39 40.47 24.41
N LYS A 17 33.84 41.08 23.29
CA LYS A 17 33.24 40.98 21.92
C LYS A 17 33.61 39.66 21.20
N PRO A 18 33.00 39.34 20.03
CA PRO A 18 33.45 39.85 18.70
C PRO A 18 32.31 40.51 17.90
N GLU A 19 32.47 41.65 17.19
CA GLU A 19 33.04 41.79 15.82
C GLU A 19 32.45 40.78 14.82
N GLY A 20 31.46 41.12 13.97
CA GLY A 20 31.50 42.01 12.79
C GLY A 20 30.89 41.22 11.60
N LEU A 21 30.34 41.73 10.50
CA LEU A 21 30.06 43.06 9.94
C LEU A 21 28.62 43.03 9.36
N ARG A 22 27.83 44.10 9.51
CA ARG A 22 26.67 44.40 8.63
C ARG A 22 26.52 45.90 8.41
N LYS A 23 26.85 46.35 7.20
CA LYS A 23 26.57 47.64 6.55
C LYS A 23 26.64 47.34 5.04
N SER A 24 25.89 47.98 4.15
CA SER A 24 24.70 48.83 4.24
C SER A 24 24.13 48.97 2.82
N GLN A 25 22.83 49.24 2.65
CA GLN A 25 22.29 49.62 1.34
C GLN A 25 22.83 50.99 0.94
N ALA A 26 23.63 51.08 -0.13
CA ALA A 26 23.98 52.33 -0.81
C ALA A 26 24.73 52.07 -2.13
N GLU A 27 24.03 51.68 -3.20
CA GLU A 27 24.47 51.96 -4.57
C GLU A 27 23.27 51.96 -5.53
N LEU A 28 22.82 53.18 -5.86
CA LEU A 28 21.72 53.48 -6.78
C LEU A 28 22.05 54.86 -7.40
N ALA A 29 22.74 54.87 -8.56
CA ALA A 29 22.92 56.06 -9.38
C ALA A 29 23.36 55.71 -10.81
N THR A 30 22.39 55.77 -11.74
CA THR A 30 22.49 56.35 -13.11
C THR A 30 23.77 56.25 -13.95
N GLU A 31 23.60 55.74 -15.18
CA GLU A 31 23.98 56.50 -16.39
C GLU A 31 22.95 56.27 -17.54
N GLU A 32 22.66 57.29 -18.34
CA GLU A 32 21.62 57.34 -19.41
C GLU A 32 22.12 58.16 -20.62
N VAL A 33 21.71 57.97 -21.89
CA VAL A 33 21.04 56.85 -22.59
C VAL A 33 20.91 57.18 -24.11
N LYS A 34 20.51 56.20 -24.94
CA LYS A 34 19.89 56.34 -26.31
C LYS A 34 20.81 56.84 -27.44
N PRO A 35 20.38 56.82 -28.73
CA PRO A 35 19.13 56.26 -29.30
C PRO A 35 19.32 55.24 -30.46
N ALA A 36 18.21 54.66 -30.92
CA ALA A 36 18.11 53.93 -32.18
C ALA A 36 17.68 54.84 -33.36
N LYS A 37 17.93 54.39 -34.60
CA LYS A 37 17.19 54.79 -35.81
C LYS A 37 17.20 53.67 -36.86
N GLU A 38 16.17 53.66 -37.71
CA GLU A 38 15.80 52.58 -38.64
C GLU A 38 16.55 52.65 -39.99
N GLU A 39 16.68 51.51 -40.70
CA GLU A 39 16.07 51.30 -42.03
C GLU A 39 16.25 49.85 -42.55
N LYS A 40 15.37 49.46 -43.47
CA LYS A 40 15.41 48.28 -44.37
C LYS A 40 15.14 48.81 -45.80
N PRO A 41 15.35 48.06 -46.91
CA PRO A 41 15.87 46.69 -47.07
C PRO A 41 16.98 46.57 -48.16
N LYS A 42 17.57 45.37 -48.33
CA LYS A 42 17.61 44.72 -49.66
C LYS A 42 17.93 43.22 -49.60
N GLU A 43 17.24 42.55 -50.50
CA GLU A 43 17.18 41.14 -50.90
C GLU A 43 18.51 40.56 -51.38
N GLU A 44 18.84 39.33 -50.96
CA GLU A 44 19.39 38.31 -51.86
C GLU A 44 19.16 36.90 -51.29
N ALA A 45 18.67 35.98 -52.13
CA ALA A 45 18.28 34.65 -51.70
C ALA A 45 19.46 33.67 -51.70
N LYS A 46 19.64 32.93 -50.59
CA LYS A 46 20.35 31.65 -50.60
C LYS A 46 19.51 30.58 -49.92
N GLU A 47 19.18 29.55 -50.67
CA GLU A 47 18.43 28.39 -50.20
C GLU A 47 19.11 27.73 -49.00
N GLN A 48 18.45 27.79 -47.85
CA GLN A 48 18.67 26.82 -46.79
C GLN A 48 17.43 25.92 -46.72
N LYS A 49 17.57 24.69 -47.21
CA LYS A 49 16.56 23.65 -47.05
C LYS A 49 16.20 23.55 -45.57
N PRO A 50 14.91 23.56 -45.18
CA PRO A 50 14.54 23.40 -43.78
C PRO A 50 14.94 22.00 -43.31
N VAL A 51 16.00 21.91 -42.50
CA VAL A 51 16.37 20.68 -41.79
C VAL A 51 15.20 20.33 -40.88
N GLN A 52 14.44 19.31 -41.28
CA GLN A 52 13.23 18.91 -40.58
C GLN A 52 13.59 18.43 -39.17
N LYS A 53 13.20 19.19 -38.14
CA LYS A 53 13.18 18.71 -36.74
C LYS A 53 12.12 17.61 -36.58
N GLN A 54 12.46 16.40 -37.00
CA GLN A 54 11.56 15.23 -36.88
C GLN A 54 11.41 14.72 -35.42
N GLY A 55 12.20 15.22 -34.47
CA GLY A 55 12.18 14.76 -33.07
C GLY A 55 11.08 15.32 -32.15
N GLN A 56 10.35 16.39 -32.52
CA GLN A 56 9.43 17.09 -31.59
C GLN A 56 7.94 16.75 -31.75
N LYS A 57 7.55 15.91 -32.73
CA LYS A 57 6.11 15.64 -32.97
C LYS A 57 5.49 14.64 -32.00
N ASP A 58 6.24 13.71 -31.43
CA ASP A 58 5.63 12.63 -30.63
C ASP A 58 5.38 13.01 -29.17
N GLU A 59 6.16 13.94 -28.59
CA GLU A 59 5.85 14.56 -27.29
C GLU A 59 4.50 15.29 -27.32
N SER A 60 4.19 15.99 -28.41
CA SER A 60 2.91 16.70 -28.56
C SER A 60 1.70 15.75 -28.55
N LYS A 61 1.85 14.54 -29.11
CA LYS A 61 0.81 13.50 -29.12
C LYS A 61 0.69 12.81 -27.77
N SER A 62 1.82 12.47 -27.12
CA SER A 62 1.80 11.81 -25.81
C SER A 62 1.20 12.74 -24.75
N ALA A 63 1.57 14.01 -24.71
CA ALA A 63 0.97 15.01 -23.83
C ALA A 63 -0.55 15.17 -24.06
N LYS A 64 -1.00 15.18 -25.33
CA LYS A 64 -2.43 15.24 -25.67
C LYS A 64 -3.22 14.01 -25.19
N ARG A 65 -2.60 12.82 -25.12
CA ARG A 65 -3.21 11.58 -24.58
C ARG A 65 -3.37 11.56 -23.05
N TRP A 66 -2.68 12.42 -22.32
CA TRP A 66 -2.86 12.56 -20.86
C TRP A 66 -3.88 13.64 -20.50
N LYS A 67 -3.99 14.71 -21.29
CA LYS A 67 -4.94 15.82 -21.04
C LYS A 67 -6.43 15.44 -21.08
N GLY A 68 -6.78 14.31 -21.69
CA GLY A 68 -8.15 13.78 -21.75
C GLY A 68 -8.47 12.70 -20.73
N LYS A 69 -7.70 12.59 -19.62
CA LYS A 69 -7.97 11.63 -18.55
C LYS A 69 -8.40 12.35 -17.28
N ASP A 70 -9.54 11.94 -16.73
CA ASP A 70 -9.95 12.27 -15.39
C ASP A 70 -9.30 11.34 -14.36
N TRP A 71 -9.07 11.87 -13.16
CA TRP A 71 -8.57 11.10 -12.02
C TRP A 71 -9.74 10.62 -11.17
N PHE A 72 -9.76 9.32 -10.89
CA PHE A 72 -10.78 8.66 -10.08
C PHE A 72 -10.16 8.14 -8.80
N ALA A 73 -10.75 8.51 -7.66
CA ALA A 73 -10.32 8.09 -6.34
C ALA A 73 -10.94 6.71 -6.02
N ILE A 74 -10.12 5.70 -5.83
CA ILE A 74 -10.55 4.35 -5.51
C ILE A 74 -10.72 4.25 -3.99
N SER A 75 -11.95 4.01 -3.55
CA SER A 75 -12.32 3.86 -2.15
C SER A 75 -12.39 2.39 -1.75
N ALA A 76 -11.91 2.09 -0.54
CA ALA A 76 -12.02 0.77 0.07
C ALA A 76 -13.50 0.38 0.29
N PRO A 77 -13.82 -0.93 0.42
CA PRO A 77 -15.16 -1.35 0.80
C PRO A 77 -15.51 -0.84 2.21
N ARG A 78 -16.81 -0.71 2.51
CA ARG A 78 -17.32 -0.13 3.79
C ARG A 78 -16.72 -0.78 5.03
N MET A 79 -16.38 -2.06 4.97
CA MET A 79 -15.72 -2.81 6.05
C MET A 79 -14.40 -2.18 6.55
N PHE A 80 -13.73 -1.38 5.71
CA PHE A 80 -12.48 -0.65 5.99
C PHE A 80 -12.67 0.88 5.97
N ASN A 81 -13.83 1.36 6.43
CA ASN A 81 -14.15 2.78 6.61
C ASN A 81 -14.07 3.64 5.32
N SER A 82 -14.17 3.03 4.14
CA SER A 82 -14.18 3.73 2.84
C SER A 82 -12.94 4.62 2.57
N VAL A 83 -11.80 4.29 3.19
CA VAL A 83 -10.52 5.01 2.99
C VAL A 83 -10.13 5.03 1.50
N VAL A 84 -9.59 6.15 1.02
CA VAL A 84 -9.06 6.25 -0.35
C VAL A 84 -7.77 5.44 -0.43
N LEU A 85 -7.75 4.44 -1.30
CA LEU A 85 -6.65 3.49 -1.46
C LEU A 85 -5.60 3.98 -2.46
N ALA A 86 -6.07 4.47 -3.60
CA ALA A 86 -5.25 4.92 -4.72
C ALA A 86 -6.08 5.82 -5.64
N GLU A 87 -5.42 6.60 -6.49
CA GLU A 87 -6.06 7.31 -7.59
C GLU A 87 -5.66 6.67 -8.92
N THR A 88 -6.57 6.66 -9.89
CA THR A 88 -6.31 6.06 -11.20
C THR A 88 -6.84 6.95 -12.32
N PRO A 89 -6.02 7.29 -13.33
CA PRO A 89 -6.46 8.10 -14.45
C PRO A 89 -7.17 7.22 -15.51
N ALA A 90 -8.32 7.68 -15.99
CA ALA A 90 -9.09 7.04 -17.05
C ALA A 90 -9.79 8.10 -17.92
N ILE A 91 -10.18 7.71 -19.14
CA ILE A 91 -10.96 8.57 -20.04
C ILE A 91 -12.45 8.44 -19.67
N ASP A 92 -12.92 7.19 -19.55
CA ASP A 92 -14.31 6.86 -19.22
C ASP A 92 -14.39 6.05 -17.92
N SER A 93 -15.44 6.28 -17.11
CA SER A 93 -15.70 5.53 -15.88
C SER A 93 -15.82 4.02 -16.12
N SER A 94 -16.42 3.62 -17.24
CA SER A 94 -16.58 2.20 -17.63
C SER A 94 -15.25 1.48 -17.82
N ALA A 95 -14.18 2.18 -18.19
CA ALA A 95 -12.85 1.59 -18.40
C ALA A 95 -12.12 1.25 -17.09
N ILE A 96 -12.69 1.62 -15.93
CA ILE A 96 -12.14 1.43 -14.58
C ILE A 96 -12.74 0.20 -13.90
N ILE A 97 -14.01 -0.10 -14.17
CA ILE A 97 -14.73 -1.25 -13.64
C ILE A 97 -13.99 -2.53 -14.03
N GLY A 98 -13.90 -3.48 -13.10
CA GLY A 98 -13.16 -4.73 -13.29
C GLY A 98 -11.64 -4.64 -13.09
N ARG A 99 -11.05 -3.44 -12.89
CA ARG A 99 -9.64 -3.35 -12.49
C ARG A 99 -9.46 -3.82 -11.05
N THR A 100 -8.44 -4.64 -10.82
CA THR A 100 -8.03 -5.08 -9.48
C THR A 100 -6.81 -4.28 -9.02
N ILE A 101 -6.88 -3.74 -7.80
CA ILE A 101 -5.76 -3.12 -7.10
C ILE A 101 -5.31 -4.03 -5.95
N ARG A 102 -3.99 -4.11 -5.74
CA ARG A 102 -3.38 -4.78 -4.59
C ARG A 102 -2.89 -3.71 -3.60
N VAL A 103 -3.37 -3.77 -2.36
CA VAL A 103 -3.04 -2.79 -1.31
C VAL A 103 -2.57 -3.53 -0.06
N ASN A 104 -1.62 -2.93 0.66
CA ASN A 104 -1.10 -3.53 1.88
C ASN A 104 -1.98 -3.21 3.10
N VAL A 105 -2.21 -4.19 3.97
CA VAL A 105 -3.00 -4.02 5.20
C VAL A 105 -2.41 -2.96 6.13
N SER A 106 -1.08 -2.78 6.15
CA SER A 106 -0.44 -1.75 6.98
C SER A 106 -0.84 -0.32 6.56
N GLN A 107 -1.03 -0.07 5.26
CA GLN A 107 -1.51 1.22 4.74
C GLN A 107 -2.98 1.46 5.08
N LEU A 108 -3.79 0.41 5.05
CA LEU A 108 -5.24 0.49 5.29
C LEU A 108 -5.62 0.60 6.77
N THR A 109 -4.79 0.06 7.67
CA THR A 109 -5.09 -0.03 9.12
C THR A 109 -4.11 0.72 10.02
N GLY A 110 -3.03 1.29 9.46
CA GLY A 110 -1.93 1.89 10.22
C GLY A 110 -1.04 0.90 10.99
N GLN A 111 -1.31 -0.41 10.91
CA GLN A 111 -0.59 -1.43 11.69
C GLN A 111 0.64 -1.96 10.93
N ALA A 112 1.82 -1.42 11.24
CA ALA A 112 3.10 -1.82 10.61
C ALA A 112 3.42 -3.33 10.75
N SER A 113 2.97 -4.00 11.81
CA SER A 113 3.25 -5.43 12.05
C SER A 113 2.67 -6.38 10.99
N LYS A 114 1.72 -5.93 10.17
CA LYS A 114 1.03 -6.72 9.14
C LYS A 114 1.47 -6.36 7.72
N TYR A 115 2.69 -5.85 7.56
CA TYR A 115 3.27 -5.48 6.27
C TYR A 115 3.31 -6.62 5.23
N TYR A 116 3.20 -7.88 5.66
CA TYR A 116 3.20 -9.04 4.77
C TYR A 116 1.81 -9.36 4.20
N MET A 117 0.75 -8.73 4.68
CA MET A 117 -0.63 -8.99 4.23
C MET A 117 -1.00 -8.03 3.10
N ASN A 118 -1.25 -8.57 1.90
CA ASN A 118 -1.79 -7.81 0.79
C ASN A 118 -3.24 -8.23 0.53
N LEU A 119 -4.12 -7.24 0.42
CA LEU A 119 -5.51 -7.42 0.03
C LEU A 119 -5.66 -7.01 -1.43
N GLU A 120 -6.50 -7.74 -2.16
CA GLU A 120 -6.85 -7.45 -3.55
C GLU A 120 -8.32 -7.04 -3.61
N PHE A 121 -8.54 -5.86 -4.20
CA PHE A 121 -9.85 -5.24 -4.32
C PHE A 121 -10.15 -4.99 -5.80
N MET A 122 -11.30 -5.43 -6.28
CA MET A 122 -11.76 -5.14 -7.64
C MET A 122 -12.74 -3.96 -7.62
N ILE A 123 -12.64 -3.06 -8.58
CA ILE A 123 -13.57 -1.96 -8.76
C ILE A 123 -14.88 -2.50 -9.37
N ASP A 124 -15.99 -2.21 -8.70
CA ASP A 124 -17.32 -2.76 -9.02
C ASP A 124 -18.24 -1.69 -9.59
N ALA A 125 -18.31 -0.53 -8.92
CA ALA A 125 -19.13 0.60 -9.31
C ALA A 125 -18.35 1.92 -9.23
N VAL A 126 -18.73 2.91 -10.02
CA VAL A 126 -18.17 4.27 -10.00
C VAL A 126 -19.29 5.28 -9.81
N ASP A 127 -19.19 6.09 -8.75
CA ASP A 127 -20.09 7.18 -8.42
C ASP A 127 -19.36 8.52 -8.64
N GLY A 128 -19.68 9.19 -9.75
CA GLY A 128 -18.96 10.39 -10.20
C GLY A 128 -17.46 10.12 -10.39
N LYS A 129 -16.64 10.69 -9.49
CA LYS A 129 -15.17 10.48 -9.46
C LYS A 129 -14.69 9.50 -8.39
N LYS A 130 -15.59 8.84 -7.65
CA LYS A 130 -15.27 7.85 -6.61
C LYS A 130 -15.57 6.44 -7.09
N ALA A 131 -14.55 5.59 -7.17
CA ALA A 131 -14.70 4.18 -7.50
C ALA A 131 -14.88 3.36 -6.22
N SER A 132 -15.99 2.65 -6.09
CA SER A 132 -16.25 1.71 -5.00
C SER A 132 -15.68 0.33 -5.35
N THR A 133 -15.07 -0.33 -4.36
CA THR A 133 -14.45 -1.64 -4.52
C THR A 133 -15.14 -2.74 -3.73
N VAL A 134 -14.97 -3.96 -4.21
CA VAL A 134 -15.33 -5.22 -3.54
C VAL A 134 -14.08 -6.08 -3.31
N PHE A 135 -14.13 -6.97 -2.33
CA PHE A 135 -13.04 -7.92 -2.07
C PHE A 135 -12.88 -8.90 -3.24
N ALA A 136 -11.65 -9.09 -3.71
CA ALA A 136 -11.32 -10.00 -4.81
C ALA A 136 -10.37 -11.13 -4.37
N GLY A 137 -9.49 -10.88 -3.40
CA GLY A 137 -8.56 -11.88 -2.90
C GLY A 137 -7.63 -11.37 -1.80
N TYR A 138 -6.80 -12.26 -1.28
CA TYR A 138 -5.77 -11.97 -0.30
C TYR A 138 -4.50 -12.78 -0.61
N ASN A 139 -3.34 -12.18 -0.35
CA ASN A 139 -2.04 -12.80 -0.59
C ASN A 139 -1.02 -12.39 0.49
N SER A 140 -0.43 -13.38 1.15
CA SER A 140 0.73 -13.15 2.03
C SER A 140 2.01 -13.03 1.19
N THR A 141 2.78 -11.97 1.40
CA THR A 141 4.03 -11.73 0.64
C THR A 141 5.02 -12.89 0.79
N ARG A 142 5.68 -13.24 -0.31
CA ARG A 142 6.53 -14.43 -0.45
C ARG A 142 7.78 -14.39 0.43
N ASP A 143 8.37 -13.22 0.65
CA ASP A 143 9.53 -13.02 1.53
C ASP A 143 9.22 -13.45 2.97
N TYR A 144 8.05 -13.07 3.48
CA TYR A 144 7.59 -13.43 4.81
C TYR A 144 7.43 -14.95 4.95
N LEU A 145 6.70 -15.57 4.03
CA LEU A 145 6.52 -17.03 4.01
C LEU A 145 7.85 -17.79 3.94
N PHE A 146 8.81 -17.29 3.13
CA PHE A 146 10.15 -17.86 3.01
C PHE A 146 11.00 -17.65 4.26
N HIS A 147 10.86 -16.52 4.97
CA HIS A 147 11.56 -16.28 6.24
C HIS A 147 11.08 -17.22 7.35
N VAL A 148 9.79 -17.56 7.36
CA VAL A 148 9.19 -18.41 8.39
C VAL A 148 9.54 -19.89 8.19
N VAL A 149 9.53 -20.40 6.95
CA VAL A 149 9.94 -21.78 6.65
C VAL A 149 11.44 -21.98 6.96
N ARG A 150 11.80 -23.07 7.65
CA ARG A 150 13.20 -23.38 8.02
C ARG A 150 13.57 -24.83 7.67
N LYS A 151 14.86 -25.10 7.56
CA LYS A 151 15.38 -26.47 7.37
C LYS A 151 14.97 -27.35 8.57
N ARG A 152 14.75 -28.65 8.32
CA ARG A 152 14.33 -29.69 9.30
C ARG A 152 12.94 -29.51 9.94
N THR A 153 12.16 -28.50 9.55
CA THR A 153 10.72 -28.38 9.88
C THR A 153 9.84 -29.02 8.81
N GLU A 154 8.62 -29.43 9.16
CA GLU A 154 7.61 -29.90 8.18
C GLU A 154 6.69 -28.75 7.76
N LYS A 155 6.38 -28.65 6.46
CA LYS A 155 5.44 -27.68 5.91
C LYS A 155 4.12 -28.37 5.52
N VAL A 156 3.05 -28.09 6.25
CA VAL A 156 1.69 -28.56 5.93
C VAL A 156 0.94 -27.43 5.23
N ARG A 157 0.95 -27.44 3.89
CA ARG A 157 0.06 -26.64 3.06
C ARG A 157 -1.23 -27.43 2.83
N HIS A 158 -2.37 -26.76 2.92
CA HIS A 158 -3.69 -27.32 2.64
C HIS A 158 -4.53 -26.31 1.85
N VAL A 159 -5.32 -26.80 0.91
CA VAL A 159 -6.21 -25.99 0.06
C VAL A 159 -7.63 -26.45 0.35
N ARG A 160 -8.51 -25.52 0.70
CA ARG A 160 -9.91 -25.80 1.05
C ARG A 160 -10.80 -24.75 0.42
N ASP A 161 -11.78 -25.22 -0.36
CA ASP A 161 -12.88 -24.39 -0.82
C ASP A 161 -13.88 -24.26 0.33
N VAL A 162 -14.28 -23.02 0.65
CA VAL A 162 -15.26 -22.69 1.68
C VAL A 162 -16.39 -21.85 1.11
N GLU A 163 -17.56 -21.95 1.72
CA GLU A 163 -18.73 -21.13 1.41
C GLU A 163 -19.05 -20.27 2.62
N THR A 164 -19.15 -18.95 2.41
CA THR A 164 -19.52 -18.01 3.48
C THR A 164 -21.04 -17.94 3.64
N LYS A 165 -21.50 -17.41 4.78
CA LYS A 165 -22.93 -17.14 5.03
C LYS A 165 -23.61 -16.33 3.91
N ASP A 166 -22.86 -15.46 3.24
CA ASP A 166 -23.37 -14.54 2.22
C ASP A 166 -23.34 -15.15 0.80
N GLY A 167 -23.09 -16.47 0.66
CA GLY A 167 -23.08 -17.18 -0.62
C GLY A 167 -21.78 -17.04 -1.44
N TRP A 168 -20.73 -16.42 -0.89
CA TRP A 168 -19.43 -16.35 -1.58
C TRP A 168 -18.73 -17.70 -1.48
N ARG A 169 -18.22 -18.21 -2.61
CA ARG A 169 -17.33 -19.37 -2.64
C ARG A 169 -15.89 -18.90 -2.78
N LEU A 170 -15.06 -19.26 -1.80
CA LEU A 170 -13.66 -18.86 -1.68
C LEU A 170 -12.77 -20.10 -1.68
N GLN A 171 -11.65 -20.07 -2.40
CA GLN A 171 -10.57 -21.04 -2.19
C GLN A 171 -9.58 -20.43 -1.19
N VAL A 172 -9.37 -21.11 -0.06
CA VAL A 172 -8.45 -20.67 1.00
C VAL A 172 -7.27 -21.63 1.06
N VAL A 173 -6.06 -21.07 1.02
CA VAL A 173 -4.82 -21.81 1.23
C VAL A 173 -4.29 -21.53 2.63
N ALA A 174 -4.29 -22.56 3.47
CA ALA A 174 -3.73 -22.49 4.82
C ALA A 174 -2.33 -23.11 4.88
N LEU A 175 -1.46 -22.52 5.69
CA LEU A 175 -0.07 -22.92 5.87
C LEU A 175 0.28 -23.09 7.35
N LEU A 176 0.52 -24.33 7.77
CA LEU A 176 1.03 -24.66 9.09
C LEU A 176 2.47 -25.21 9.00
N ILE A 177 3.32 -24.84 9.96
CA ILE A 177 4.70 -25.31 10.04
C ILE A 177 4.94 -25.99 11.39
N LEU A 178 5.39 -27.23 11.34
CA LEU A 178 5.60 -28.09 12.52
C LEU A 178 7.05 -28.03 12.97
N ASN A 179 7.31 -28.25 14.27
CA ASN A 179 8.66 -28.10 14.84
C ASN A 179 9.71 -29.06 14.23
N ARG A 180 9.32 -30.22 13.71
CA ARG A 180 10.20 -31.22 13.07
C ARG A 180 9.48 -31.85 11.87
N LYS A 181 10.20 -32.66 11.08
CA LYS A 181 9.59 -33.61 10.13
C LYS A 181 8.64 -34.57 10.86
N THR A 182 7.54 -34.94 10.21
CA THR A 182 6.49 -35.81 10.78
C THR A 182 5.94 -36.77 9.72
N ASP A 183 5.26 -37.81 10.19
CA ASP A 183 4.61 -38.82 9.33
C ASP A 183 3.34 -38.29 8.66
N THR A 184 2.96 -38.94 7.56
CA THR A 184 1.75 -38.60 6.78
C THR A 184 0.48 -38.62 7.64
N ASN A 185 0.39 -39.51 8.62
CA ASN A 185 -0.77 -39.60 9.54
C ASN A 185 -0.97 -38.32 10.37
N VAL A 186 0.12 -37.72 10.86
CA VAL A 186 0.07 -36.44 11.60
C VAL A 186 -0.38 -35.31 10.67
N LYS A 187 0.19 -35.24 9.46
CA LYS A 187 -0.20 -34.24 8.45
C LYS A 187 -1.68 -34.34 8.10
N SER A 188 -2.21 -35.56 7.92
CA SER A 188 -3.61 -35.80 7.61
C SER A 188 -4.56 -35.41 8.75
N LYS A 189 -4.19 -35.65 10.02
CA LYS A 189 -4.96 -35.15 11.18
C LYS A 189 -4.98 -33.62 11.23
N ILE A 190 -3.85 -32.97 10.95
CA ILE A 190 -3.76 -31.50 10.94
C ILE A 190 -4.58 -30.88 9.79
N ARG A 191 -4.61 -31.50 8.61
CA ARG A 191 -5.48 -31.05 7.50
C ARG A 191 -6.96 -31.07 7.87
N LYS A 192 -7.44 -32.12 8.53
CA LYS A 192 -8.83 -32.19 9.03
C LYS A 192 -9.17 -31.05 10.00
N ILE A 193 -8.25 -30.73 10.93
CA ILE A 193 -8.41 -29.58 11.84
C ILE A 193 -8.48 -28.26 11.06
N ILE A 194 -7.67 -28.09 10.01
CA ILE A 194 -7.73 -26.91 9.14
C ILE A 194 -9.10 -26.83 8.44
N ASP A 195 -9.58 -27.93 7.83
CA ASP A 195 -10.90 -27.99 7.18
C ASP A 195 -12.02 -27.59 8.16
N GLU A 196 -12.06 -28.21 9.34
CA GLU A 196 -13.06 -27.94 10.38
C GLU A 196 -13.08 -26.48 10.83
N GLN A 197 -11.91 -25.85 11.00
CA GLN A 197 -11.82 -24.45 11.44
C GLN A 197 -12.13 -23.44 10.33
N LEU A 198 -11.73 -23.72 9.08
CA LEU A 198 -12.07 -22.87 7.94
C LEU A 198 -13.57 -22.90 7.66
N ASP A 199 -14.18 -24.10 7.63
CA ASP A 199 -15.62 -24.28 7.47
C ASP A 199 -16.42 -23.62 8.61
N ALA A 200 -15.95 -23.73 9.87
CA ALA A 200 -16.61 -23.08 11.01
C ALA A 200 -16.51 -21.54 10.96
N ALA A 201 -15.35 -20.99 10.58
CA ALA A 201 -15.15 -19.55 10.46
C ALA A 201 -15.97 -18.95 9.29
N ALA A 202 -16.04 -19.65 8.16
CA ALA A 202 -16.81 -19.22 6.99
C ALA A 202 -18.34 -19.29 7.22
N LYS A 203 -18.83 -20.31 7.93
CA LYS A 203 -20.27 -20.41 8.29
C LYS A 203 -20.71 -19.40 9.34
N ARG A 204 -19.82 -19.03 10.27
CA ARG A 204 -20.12 -18.06 11.33
C ARG A 204 -20.25 -16.63 10.80
N ASN A 205 -19.36 -16.25 9.88
CA ASN A 205 -19.18 -14.88 9.45
C ASN A 205 -19.64 -14.66 8.00
N GLY A 206 -20.12 -13.45 7.71
CA GLY A 206 -20.14 -12.96 6.32
C GLY A 206 -18.73 -12.67 5.78
N ILE A 207 -18.61 -12.32 4.50
CA ILE A 207 -17.32 -12.05 3.83
C ILE A 207 -16.51 -10.96 4.57
N ASP A 208 -17.16 -9.87 4.96
CA ASP A 208 -16.55 -8.75 5.71
C ASP A 208 -15.98 -9.21 7.07
N GLY A 209 -16.73 -10.08 7.78
CA GLY A 209 -16.31 -10.61 9.07
C GLY A 209 -15.17 -11.62 8.93
N PHE A 210 -15.23 -12.47 7.91
CA PHE A 210 -14.20 -13.47 7.62
C PHE A 210 -12.85 -12.82 7.27
N VAL A 211 -12.86 -11.82 6.39
CA VAL A 211 -11.63 -11.07 6.04
C VAL A 211 -11.10 -10.29 7.25
N LYS A 212 -11.96 -9.71 8.10
CA LYS A 212 -11.55 -9.08 9.37
C LYS A 212 -10.92 -10.06 10.35
N ASP A 213 -11.49 -11.25 10.53
CA ASP A 213 -10.94 -12.30 11.41
C ASP A 213 -9.56 -12.78 10.94
N ILE A 214 -9.33 -12.87 9.62
CA ILE A 214 -8.03 -13.22 9.03
C ILE A 214 -7.02 -12.09 9.20
N VAL A 215 -7.40 -10.83 8.96
CA VAL A 215 -6.55 -9.65 9.22
C VAL A 215 -6.25 -9.49 10.71
N ALA A 216 -7.13 -9.93 11.61
CA ALA A 216 -6.89 -9.96 13.06
C ALA A 216 -6.00 -11.14 13.53
N GLY A 217 -5.79 -12.14 12.66
CA GLY A 217 -5.07 -13.37 12.97
C GLY A 217 -5.86 -14.35 13.84
N ALA A 218 -7.19 -14.22 13.92
CA ALA A 218 -8.03 -15.00 14.84
C ALA A 218 -8.11 -16.48 14.42
N VAL A 219 -8.38 -16.74 13.13
CA VAL A 219 -8.43 -18.09 12.55
C VAL A 219 -7.07 -18.78 12.67
N GLN A 220 -5.99 -18.05 12.39
CA GLN A 220 -4.60 -18.51 12.49
C GLN A 220 -4.22 -18.95 13.90
N LYS A 221 -4.60 -18.17 14.92
CA LYS A 221 -4.38 -18.48 16.34
C LYS A 221 -5.11 -19.76 16.74
N GLU A 222 -6.37 -19.92 16.32
CA GLU A 222 -7.16 -21.09 16.67
C GLU A 222 -6.67 -22.37 15.97
N MET A 223 -6.33 -22.30 14.68
CA MET A 223 -5.66 -23.40 13.97
C MET A 223 -4.36 -23.82 14.66
N LYS A 224 -3.54 -22.87 15.14
CA LYS A 224 -2.34 -23.18 15.92
C LYS A 224 -2.67 -23.84 17.27
N ARG A 225 -3.69 -23.34 17.98
CA ARG A 225 -4.13 -23.87 19.28
C ARG A 225 -4.60 -25.32 19.18
N LEU A 226 -5.40 -25.63 18.16
CA LEU A 226 -5.91 -26.99 17.93
C LEU A 226 -4.84 -27.91 17.34
N GLY A 227 -4.04 -27.43 16.38
CA GLY A 227 -2.90 -28.17 15.83
C GLY A 227 -1.90 -28.60 16.91
N ASN A 228 -1.60 -27.72 17.87
CA ASN A 228 -0.74 -28.02 19.02
C ASN A 228 -1.22 -29.22 19.87
N LYS A 229 -2.52 -29.56 19.87
CA LYS A 229 -3.02 -30.76 20.57
C LYS A 229 -2.61 -32.07 19.88
N VAL A 230 -2.34 -32.03 18.57
CA VAL A 230 -1.91 -33.20 17.78
C VAL A 230 -0.39 -33.26 17.68
N TYR A 231 0.26 -32.13 17.39
CA TYR A 231 1.71 -32.03 17.27
C TYR A 231 2.17 -30.58 17.45
N PRO A 232 3.35 -30.29 18.04
CA PRO A 232 3.85 -28.92 18.19
C PRO A 232 3.94 -28.13 16.86
N VAL A 233 3.05 -27.13 16.72
CA VAL A 233 2.97 -26.18 15.61
C VAL A 233 3.76 -24.93 15.95
N ARG A 234 4.83 -24.67 15.19
CA ARG A 234 5.64 -23.46 15.31
C ARG A 234 4.84 -22.24 14.87
N PHE A 235 4.18 -22.36 13.72
CA PHE A 235 3.58 -21.26 12.99
C PHE A 235 2.34 -21.71 12.18
N SER A 236 1.39 -20.80 12.00
CA SER A 236 0.12 -21.01 11.32
C SER A 236 -0.31 -19.68 10.68
N GLU A 237 -0.59 -19.69 9.38
CA GLU A 237 -0.98 -18.49 8.63
C GLU A 237 -1.87 -18.87 7.42
N ILE A 238 -2.60 -17.89 6.88
CA ILE A 238 -3.26 -18.02 5.57
C ILE A 238 -2.30 -17.52 4.49
N GLU A 239 -2.02 -18.36 3.49
CA GLU A 239 -1.11 -18.08 2.37
C GLU A 239 -1.79 -17.23 1.30
N SER A 240 -2.98 -17.64 0.85
CA SER A 240 -3.80 -16.91 -0.12
C SER A 240 -5.29 -17.21 0.05
N ILE A 241 -6.12 -16.29 -0.46
CA ILE A 241 -7.57 -16.48 -0.65
C ILE A 241 -7.92 -16.00 -2.06
N GLU A 242 -8.61 -16.83 -2.81
CA GLU A 242 -9.10 -16.52 -4.17
C GLU A 242 -10.63 -16.63 -4.19
N VAL A 243 -11.32 -15.63 -4.74
CA VAL A 243 -12.78 -15.67 -4.89
C VAL A 243 -13.13 -16.50 -6.13
N LEU A 244 -13.75 -17.67 -5.94
CA LEU A 244 -14.19 -18.55 -7.04
C LEU A 244 -15.53 -18.10 -7.63
N LYS A 245 -16.48 -17.75 -6.76
CA LYS A 245 -17.81 -17.29 -7.15
C LYS A 245 -18.30 -16.21 -6.17
N ARG A 246 -18.81 -15.12 -6.74
CA ARG A 246 -19.59 -14.09 -6.04
C ARG A 246 -21.08 -14.49 -5.98
N PRO A 247 -21.82 -14.10 -4.94
CA PRO A 247 -23.26 -14.33 -4.87
C PRO A 247 -24.00 -13.71 -6.06
#